data_AF-A0A0A9X7U3-F1
#
_entry.id   AF-A0A0A9X7U3-F1
#
_cell.length_a   1.000
_cell.length_b   1.000
_cell.length_c   1.000
_cell.angle_alpha   90.00
_cell.angle_beta   90.00
_cell.angle_gamma   90.00
#
_symmetry.space_group_name_H-M   'P 1'
#
loop_
_entity.id
_entity.type
_entity.pdbx_description
1 polymer ?
#
loop_
_entity_poly.entity_id
_entity_poly.type
_entity_poly.pdbx_seq_one_letter_code
_entity_poly.pdbx_strand_id
1 'polypeptide(L)'
;MGVPVGDSMRTAREAERKAVELQWKEYADIYVKNINNISESSAVLRELNGWLADNAFLAGTSPSTVDRQIFDLLYDQISSLSYSEKESVIHLSRWYSTLQMSSKSRKGHVQFSRSLLF
;
A
#
# COMPACT_ATOMS: atom_id res chain seq x y z
N MET A 1 6.31 -29.77 29.91
CA MET A 1 6.76 -29.87 28.51
C MET A 1 6.65 -28.45 27.93
N GLY A 2 7.74 -27.68 27.94
CA GLY A 2 7.72 -26.27 27.54
C GLY A 2 7.82 -26.14 26.02
N VAL A 3 6.89 -25.42 25.41
CA VAL A 3 6.97 -25.07 23.98
C VAL A 3 8.24 -24.23 23.78
N PRO A 4 9.11 -24.56 22.80
CA PRO A 4 10.33 -23.80 22.58
C PRO A 4 9.98 -22.35 22.19
N VAL A 5 10.57 -21.39 22.90
CA VAL A 5 10.31 -19.94 22.78
C VAL A 5 10.34 -19.42 21.33
N GLY A 6 11.16 -20.03 20.48
CA GLY A 6 11.26 -19.68 19.06
C GLY A 6 10.01 -19.99 18.22
N ASP A 7 9.25 -21.03 18.58
CA ASP A 7 8.01 -21.41 17.88
C ASP A 7 6.84 -20.52 18.29
N SER A 8 6.81 -20.11 19.57
CA SER A 8 5.82 -19.16 20.09
C SER A 8 6.00 -17.74 19.53
N MET A 9 7.24 -17.28 19.34
CA MET A 9 7.49 -15.97 18.72
C MET A 9 7.17 -15.95 17.22
N ARG A 10 7.42 -17.05 16.49
CA ARG A 10 7.07 -17.17 15.07
C ARG A 10 5.55 -17.13 14.87
N THR A 11 4.82 -17.92 15.65
CA THR A 11 3.35 -17.96 15.59
C THR A 11 2.72 -16.62 15.95
N ALA A 12 3.28 -15.89 16.92
CA ALA A 12 2.83 -14.54 17.25
C ALA A 12 3.01 -13.55 16.08
N ARG A 13 4.18 -13.54 15.43
CA ARG A 13 4.44 -12.67 14.26
C ARG A 13 3.55 -13.01 13.06
N GLU A 14 3.28 -14.29 12.84
CA GLU A 14 2.36 -14.72 11.78
C GLU A 14 0.92 -14.29 12.06
N ALA A 15 0.48 -14.39 13.32
CA ALA A 15 -0.83 -13.90 13.74
C ALA A 15 -0.95 -12.37 13.62
N GLU A 16 0.08 -11.63 14.03
CA GLU A 16 0.15 -10.17 13.88
C GLU A 16 0.06 -9.76 12.41
N ARG A 17 0.89 -10.38 11.54
CA ARG A 17 0.85 -10.13 10.10
C ARG A 17 -0.54 -10.38 9.53
N LYS A 18 -1.17 -11.50 9.90
CA LYS A 18 -2.53 -11.83 9.44
C LYS A 18 -3.57 -10.83 9.92
N ALA A 19 -3.46 -10.34 11.16
CA ALA A 19 -4.35 -9.32 11.69
C ALA A 19 -4.21 -8.00 10.92
N VAL A 20 -2.98 -7.58 10.61
CA VAL A 20 -2.70 -6.38 9.79
C VAL A 20 -3.22 -6.55 8.36
N GLU A 21 -3.06 -7.73 7.74
CA GLU A 21 -3.66 -8.02 6.44
C GLU A 21 -5.18 -7.87 6.47
N LEU A 22 -5.86 -8.40 7.50
CA LEU A 22 -7.31 -8.27 7.63
C LEU A 22 -7.74 -6.81 7.82
N GLN A 23 -7.04 -6.05 8.65
CA GLN A 23 -7.29 -4.62 8.84
C GLN A 23 -7.21 -3.85 7.51
N TRP A 24 -6.16 -4.07 6.73
CA TRP A 24 -6.00 -3.39 5.44
C TRP A 24 -7.03 -3.83 4.41
N LYS A 25 -7.47 -5.09 4.47
CA LYS A 25 -8.57 -5.57 3.63
C LYS A 25 -9.87 -4.84 3.95
N GLU A 26 -10.23 -4.72 5.23
CA GLU A 26 -11.42 -3.98 5.66
C GLU A 26 -11.32 -2.50 5.27
N TYR A 27 -10.16 -1.88 5.49
CA TYR A 27 -9.90 -0.50 5.07
C TYR A 27 -10.08 -0.33 3.55
N ALA A 28 -9.60 -1.27 2.74
CA ALA A 28 -9.78 -1.25 1.29
C ALA A 28 -11.25 -1.32 0.88
N ASP A 29 -12.02 -2.20 1.52
CA ASP A 29 -13.43 -2.42 1.19
C ASP A 29 -14.33 -1.25 1.61
N ILE A 30 -13.98 -0.55 2.70
CA ILE A 30 -14.76 0.57 3.25
C ILE A 30 -14.35 1.90 2.61
N TYR A 31 -13.04 2.20 2.54
CA TYR A 31 -12.56 3.52 2.16
C TYR A 31 -12.07 3.56 0.72
N VAL A 32 -11.09 2.71 0.37
CA VAL A 32 -10.42 2.79 -0.94
C VAL A 32 -11.39 2.51 -2.09
N LYS A 33 -12.24 1.50 -1.95
CA LYS A 33 -13.24 1.12 -2.96
C LYS A 33 -14.33 2.18 -3.15
N ASN A 34 -14.61 2.96 -2.12
CA ASN A 34 -15.72 3.92 -2.10
C ASN A 34 -15.24 5.37 -2.11
N ILE A 35 -14.06 5.65 -2.67
CA ILE A 35 -13.61 7.03 -2.90
C ILE A 35 -14.54 7.68 -3.92
N ASN A 36 -15.34 8.65 -3.47
CA ASN A 36 -16.33 9.34 -4.30
C ASN A 36 -15.99 10.81 -4.55
N ASN A 37 -15.08 11.38 -3.76
CA ASN A 37 -14.67 12.78 -3.90
C ASN A 37 -13.18 13.01 -3.62
N ILE A 38 -12.73 14.22 -3.92
CA ILE A 38 -11.31 14.64 -3.79
C ILE A 38 -10.86 14.60 -2.33
N SER A 39 -11.70 15.02 -1.39
CA SER A 39 -11.33 15.04 0.04
C SER A 39 -11.09 13.63 0.58
N GLU A 40 -11.96 12.68 0.25
CA GLU A 40 -11.79 11.26 0.58
C GLU A 40 -10.53 10.68 -0.07
N SER A 41 -10.31 11.00 -1.36
CA SER A 41 -9.09 10.59 -2.05
C SER A 41 -7.83 11.11 -1.36
N SER A 42 -7.80 12.41 -1.02
CA SER A 42 -6.65 13.01 -0.33
C SER A 42 -6.43 12.41 1.05
N ALA A 43 -7.48 12.10 1.79
CA ALA A 43 -7.38 11.42 3.09
C ALA A 43 -6.76 10.02 2.93
N VAL A 44 -7.29 9.21 2.02
CA VAL A 44 -6.79 7.85 1.76
C VAL A 44 -5.33 7.86 1.32
N LEU A 45 -4.96 8.73 0.38
CA LEU A 45 -3.58 8.83 -0.11
C LEU A 45 -2.62 9.26 1.00
N ARG A 46 -3.02 10.20 1.86
CA ARG A 46 -2.21 10.66 3.00
C ARG A 46 -2.02 9.57 4.05
N GLU A 47 -3.08 8.85 4.39
CA GLU A 47 -3.03 7.76 5.39
C GLU A 47 -2.13 6.61 4.92
N LEU A 48 -2.30 6.17 3.67
CA LEU A 48 -1.46 5.14 3.09
C LEU A 48 0.01 5.59 2.99
N ASN A 49 0.26 6.84 2.58
CA ASN A 49 1.61 7.38 2.53
C ASN A 49 2.27 7.41 3.92
N GLY A 50 1.51 7.78 4.96
CA GLY A 50 1.99 7.75 6.35
C GLY A 50 2.35 6.34 6.81
N TRP A 51 1.48 5.35 6.57
CA TRP A 51 1.77 3.96 6.93
C TRP A 51 2.99 3.38 6.20
N LEU A 52 3.11 3.68 4.91
CA LEU A 52 4.21 3.19 4.05
C LEU A 52 5.54 3.93 4.28
N ALA A 53 5.56 4.96 5.12
CA ALA A 53 6.80 5.60 5.55
C ALA A 53 7.71 4.60 6.28
N ASP A 54 7.13 3.85 7.22
CA ASP A 54 7.84 2.87 8.05
C ASP A 54 7.74 1.43 7.52
N ASN A 55 6.86 1.18 6.54
CA ASN A 55 6.59 -0.15 6.02
C ASN A 55 6.90 -0.27 4.52
N ALA A 56 7.56 -1.37 4.12
CA ALA A 56 7.80 -1.65 2.71
C ALA A 56 6.51 -2.01 1.96
N PHE A 57 5.64 -2.79 2.61
CA PHE A 57 4.32 -3.25 2.14
C PHE A 57 3.30 -3.13 3.27
N LEU A 58 2.01 -3.25 2.95
CA LEU A 58 0.93 -3.01 3.92
C LEU A 58 0.99 -3.93 5.14
N ALA A 59 1.38 -5.19 4.94
CA ALA A 59 1.49 -6.19 6.00
C ALA A 59 2.93 -6.65 6.27
N GLY A 60 3.90 -5.73 6.14
CA GLY A 60 5.29 -5.95 6.54
C GLY A 60 6.30 -5.85 5.40
N THR A 61 7.27 -6.76 5.36
CA THR A 61 8.44 -6.67 4.47
C THR A 61 8.30 -7.38 3.13
N SER A 62 7.18 -8.07 2.90
CA SER A 62 6.92 -8.80 1.65
C SER A 62 5.51 -8.51 1.14
N PRO A 63 5.29 -8.44 -0.19
CA PRO A 63 3.97 -8.20 -0.74
C PRO A 63 2.96 -9.24 -0.28
N SER A 64 1.74 -8.78 0.00
CA SER A 64 0.60 -9.59 0.39
C SER A 64 -0.55 -9.43 -0.61
N THR A 65 -1.66 -10.17 -0.39
CA THR A 65 -2.86 -10.05 -1.21
C THR A 65 -3.52 -8.68 -1.10
N VAL A 66 -3.43 -8.02 0.06
CA VAL A 66 -3.99 -6.67 0.25
C VAL A 66 -3.21 -5.61 -0.51
N ASP A 67 -1.89 -5.79 -0.66
CA ASP A 67 -1.09 -4.89 -1.50
C ASP A 67 -1.60 -4.90 -2.94
N ARG A 68 -1.91 -6.09 -3.47
CA ARG A 68 -2.47 -6.23 -4.82
C ARG A 68 -3.86 -5.61 -4.93
N GLN A 69 -4.72 -5.83 -3.94
CA GLN A 69 -6.08 -5.28 -3.93
C GLN A 69 -6.06 -3.74 -3.94
N ILE A 70 -5.32 -3.12 -3.02
CA ILE A 70 -5.25 -1.67 -2.93
C ILE A 70 -4.53 -1.07 -4.16
N PHE A 71 -3.51 -1.74 -4.68
CA PHE A 71 -2.84 -1.34 -5.92
C PHE A 71 -3.81 -1.24 -7.10
N ASP A 72 -4.66 -2.25 -7.28
CA ASP A 72 -5.65 -2.25 -8.37
C ASP A 72 -6.76 -1.20 -8.16
N LEU A 73 -7.17 -0.95 -6.91
CA LEU A 73 -8.21 0.03 -6.58
C LEU A 73 -7.73 1.48 -6.73
N LEU A 74 -6.47 1.77 -6.41
CA LEU A 74 -5.92 3.14 -6.44
C LEU A 74 -5.51 3.64 -7.82
N TYR A 75 -5.67 2.84 -8.87
CA TYR A 75 -5.17 3.21 -10.20
C TYR A 75 -5.68 4.57 -10.66
N ASP A 76 -6.98 4.86 -10.51
CA ASP A 76 -7.59 6.08 -11.04
C ASP A 76 -7.09 7.32 -10.26
N GLN A 77 -6.91 7.18 -8.94
CA GLN A 77 -6.38 8.22 -8.06
C GLN A 77 -4.89 8.48 -8.36
N ILE A 78 -4.07 7.44 -8.46
CA ILE A 78 -2.61 7.59 -8.65
C ILE A 78 -2.27 8.03 -10.08
N SER A 79 -3.01 7.58 -11.08
CA SER A 79 -2.80 7.97 -12.48
C SER A 79 -3.16 9.43 -12.76
N SER A 80 -4.13 10.00 -12.03
CA SER A 80 -4.56 11.40 -12.17
C SER A 80 -3.64 12.41 -11.48
N LEU A 81 -2.78 11.98 -10.54
CA LEU A 81 -1.82 12.88 -9.89
C LEU A 81 -0.75 13.39 -10.87
N SER A 82 -0.46 14.68 -10.77
CA SER A 82 0.73 15.31 -11.35
C SER A 82 2.02 14.76 -10.75
N TYR A 83 3.16 15.08 -11.37
CA TYR A 83 4.46 14.67 -10.83
C TYR A 83 4.74 15.26 -9.45
N SER A 84 4.44 16.54 -9.24
CA SER A 84 4.60 17.20 -7.94
C SER A 84 3.71 16.57 -6.86
N GLU A 85 2.46 16.24 -7.19
CA GLU A 85 1.57 15.56 -6.25
C GLU A 85 2.07 14.17 -5.88
N LYS A 86 2.59 13.40 -6.85
CA LYS A 86 3.22 12.09 -6.57
C LYS A 86 4.44 12.21 -5.66
N GLU A 87 5.19 13.30 -5.74
CA GLU A 87 6.30 13.57 -4.81
C GLU A 87 5.81 13.91 -3.39
N SER A 88 4.65 14.57 -3.25
CA SER A 88 4.07 14.83 -1.93
C SER A 88 3.59 13.57 -1.20
N VAL A 89 3.34 12.47 -1.93
CA VAL A 89 3.04 11.13 -1.41
C VAL A 89 4.13 10.11 -1.77
N ILE A 90 5.39 10.47 -1.53
CA ILE A 90 6.56 9.72 -2.01
C ILE A 90 6.61 8.25 -1.58
N HIS A 91 6.17 7.90 -0.36
CA HIS A 91 6.22 6.52 0.14
C HIS A 91 5.18 5.64 -0.57
N LEU A 92 4.01 6.21 -0.82
CA LEU A 92 2.97 5.57 -1.63
C LEU A 92 3.43 5.41 -3.08
N SER A 93 4.04 6.45 -3.66
CA SER A 93 4.62 6.40 -5.01
C SER A 93 5.69 5.32 -5.15
N ARG A 94 6.60 5.21 -4.17
CA ARG A 94 7.61 4.12 -4.09
C ARG A 94 6.94 2.76 -4.09
N TRP A 95 6.02 2.53 -3.16
CA TRP A 95 5.28 1.26 -3.03
C TRP A 95 4.53 0.88 -4.32
N TYR A 96 3.82 1.84 -4.93
CA TYR A 96 3.05 1.62 -6.15
C TYR A 96 3.97 1.26 -7.32
N SER A 97 5.08 1.99 -7.48
CA SER A 97 6.11 1.72 -8.50
C SER A 97 6.71 0.32 -8.33
N THR A 98 7.04 -0.09 -7.09
CA THR A 98 7.54 -1.43 -6.78
C THR A 98 6.56 -2.52 -7.21
N LEU A 99 5.28 -2.41 -6.87
CA LEU A 99 4.26 -3.39 -7.25
C LEU A 99 4.02 -3.45 -8.76
N GLN A 100 4.08 -2.29 -9.44
CA GLN A 100 3.90 -2.20 -10.88
C GLN A 100 5.04 -2.90 -11.65
N MET A 101 6.26 -2.90 -11.12
CA MET A 101 7.37 -3.66 -11.72
C MET A 101 7.20 -5.17 -11.54
N SER A 102 6.75 -5.62 -10.37
CA SER A 102 6.56 -7.04 -10.08
C SER A 102 5.29 -7.63 -10.69
N SER A 103 4.35 -6.80 -11.15
CA SER A 103 3.04 -7.28 -11.58
C SER A 103 2.42 -6.37 -12.64
N LYS A 104 1.92 -6.98 -13.71
CA LYS A 104 1.22 -6.24 -14.77
C LYS A 104 -0.10 -5.70 -14.23
N SER A 105 -0.25 -4.38 -14.19
CA SER A 105 -1.56 -3.75 -14.01
C SER A 105 -2.43 -4.03 -15.23
N ARG A 106 -3.71 -4.35 -15.02
CA ARG A 106 -4.68 -4.48 -16.12
C ARG A 106 -5.04 -3.13 -16.74
N LYS A 107 -4.93 -2.04 -15.97
CA LYS A 107 -5.34 -0.70 -16.40
C LYS A 107 -4.20 0.11 -17.05
N GLY A 108 -2.94 -0.34 -16.92
CA GLY A 108 -1.77 0.29 -17.57
C GLY A 108 -0.68 0.71 -16.59
N HIS A 109 0.40 1.27 -17.10
CA HIS A 109 1.58 1.65 -16.32
C HIS A 109 1.55 3.14 -15.96
N VAL A 110 1.47 3.46 -14.67
CA VAL A 110 1.57 4.85 -14.19
C VAL A 110 3.02 5.30 -14.21
N GLN A 111 3.28 6.47 -14.79
CA GLN A 111 4.62 7.07 -14.78
C GLN A 111 4.85 7.90 -13.51
N PHE A 112 6.05 7.75 -12.98
CA PHE A 112 6.60 8.51 -11.86
C PHE A 112 7.85 9.25 -12.35
N SER A 113 8.13 10.42 -11.76
CA SER A 113 9.34 11.16 -12.09
C SER A 113 10.58 10.32 -11.78
N ARG A 114 11.54 10.28 -12.70
CA ARG A 114 12.82 9.57 -12.54
C ARG A 114 13.96 10.51 -12.12
N SER A 115 13.65 11.79 -11.96
CA SER A 115 14.59 12.86 -11.66
C SER A 115 13.97 13.76 -10.59
N LEU A 116 14.75 14.08 -9.55
CA LEU A 116 14.47 15.19 -8.66
C LEU A 116 14.66 16.48 -9.48
N LEU A 117 13.66 16.87 -10.26
CA LEU A 117 13.67 18.13 -11.00
C LEU A 117 12.49 18.98 -10.55
N PHE A 118 12.64 19.44 -9.31
CA PHE A 118 12.44 20.82 -8.91
C PHE A 118 13.71 21.27 -8.19
#